data_AF-A0A520D8Y9-F1
#
_entry.id   AF-A0A520D8Y9-F1
#
_cell.length_a   1.000
_cell.length_b   1.000
_cell.length_c   1.000
_cell.angle_alpha   90.00
_cell.angle_beta   90.00
_cell.angle_gamma   90.00
#
_symmetry.space_group_name_H-M   'P 1'
#
loop_
_entity.id
_entity.type
_entity.pdbx_description
1 polymer ?
#
loop_
_entity_poly.entity_id
_entity_poly.type
_entity_poly.pdbx_seq_one_letter_code
_entity_poly.pdbx_strand_id
1 'polypeptide(L)'
;MGVQPISVPQSLAYVLNSAGTKSGVDFDYLLQTAIRESSLNPTAKASTSSAVGLFQFLESTWLEVMKDEGPRLGYQTYADAITETRDGDFVVKDPKIKAEVLKLREDPQIAADLAAAFTRNNGAYLHGKFGRMPSAGELYIAHFLGPKGAERMFTAGLANPDQVAAQLFPKQAKANPSIFYDDGQARTIRQVYRALVRKHEGGGTEAAFAAQQLAGGPAAPAPLSFGPGTKWPDAQPL
;
A
#
# COMPACT_ATOMS: atom_id res chain seq x y z
N MET A 1 -3.86 12.35 29.85
CA MET A 1 -4.67 12.87 28.73
C MET A 1 -5.41 11.70 28.12
N GLY A 2 -6.74 11.73 28.10
CA GLY A 2 -7.54 10.64 27.53
C GLY A 2 -7.39 10.61 26.02
N VAL A 3 -7.03 9.45 25.46
CA VAL A 3 -7.11 9.23 24.02
C VAL A 3 -8.58 9.26 23.63
N GLN A 4 -8.99 10.30 22.91
CA GLN A 4 -10.31 10.33 22.29
C GLN A 4 -10.35 9.16 21.28
N PRO A 5 -11.30 8.22 21.39
CA PRO A 5 -11.43 7.18 20.38
C PRO A 5 -11.68 7.84 19.03
N ILE A 6 -10.91 7.44 18.00
CA ILE A 6 -11.13 7.91 16.63
C ILE A 6 -12.52 7.43 16.22
N SER A 7 -13.48 8.35 16.16
CA SER A 7 -14.80 8.07 15.62
C SER A 7 -14.70 8.06 14.10
N VAL A 8 -14.98 6.92 13.48
CA VAL A 8 -15.01 6.80 12.02
C VAL A 8 -16.35 7.37 11.54
N PRO A 9 -16.36 8.42 10.70
CA PRO A 9 -17.60 8.91 10.10
C PRO A 9 -18.30 7.79 9.31
N GLN A 10 -19.61 7.61 9.50
CA GLN A 10 -20.37 6.56 8.83
C GLN A 10 -20.24 6.63 7.29
N SER A 11 -20.18 7.83 6.73
CA SER A 11 -19.96 8.05 5.29
C SER A 11 -18.62 7.48 4.83
N LEU A 12 -17.55 7.67 5.60
CA LEU A 12 -16.23 7.10 5.29
C LEU A 12 -16.23 5.58 5.45
N ALA A 13 -16.90 5.05 6.48
CA ALA A 13 -17.01 3.61 6.65
C ALA A 13 -17.69 2.94 5.44
N TYR A 14 -18.77 3.54 4.93
CA TYR A 14 -19.45 3.07 3.72
C TYR A 14 -18.54 3.09 2.49
N VAL A 15 -17.82 4.20 2.29
CA VAL A 15 -16.87 4.35 1.18
C VAL A 15 -15.79 3.28 1.20
N LEU A 16 -15.16 3.05 2.37
CA LEU A 16 -14.11 2.04 2.53
C LEU A 16 -14.65 0.62 2.29
N ASN A 17 -15.83 0.31 2.80
CA ASN A 17 -16.46 -0.99 2.60
C ASN A 17 -16.83 -1.24 1.11
N SER A 18 -17.38 -0.22 0.45
CA SER A 18 -17.69 -0.27 -0.98
C SER A 18 -16.44 -0.53 -1.82
N ALA A 19 -15.37 0.23 -1.59
CA ALA A 19 -14.09 0.07 -2.29
C ALA A 19 -13.46 -1.31 -2.06
N GLY A 20 -13.46 -1.78 -0.80
CA GLY A 20 -13.00 -3.12 -0.44
C GLY A 20 -13.74 -4.21 -1.18
N THR A 21 -15.08 -4.11 -1.26
CA THR A 21 -15.93 -5.06 -1.99
C THR A 21 -15.61 -5.10 -3.49
N LYS A 22 -15.38 -3.94 -4.13
CA LYS A 22 -15.07 -3.86 -5.58
C LYS A 22 -13.72 -4.46 -5.97
N SER A 23 -12.78 -4.52 -5.04
CA SER A 23 -11.40 -4.92 -5.32
C SER A 23 -10.92 -6.09 -4.46
N GLY A 24 -11.78 -6.70 -3.64
CA GLY A 24 -11.45 -7.85 -2.79
C GLY A 24 -10.45 -7.55 -1.69
N VAL A 25 -10.49 -6.33 -1.13
CA VAL A 25 -9.59 -5.87 -0.05
C VAL A 25 -10.38 -5.67 1.23
N ASP A 26 -9.84 -6.13 2.36
CA ASP A 26 -10.52 -6.05 3.64
C ASP A 26 -10.77 -4.61 4.09
N PHE A 27 -11.96 -4.37 4.63
CA PHE A 27 -12.35 -3.07 5.19
C PHE A 27 -11.36 -2.59 6.25
N ASP A 28 -10.97 -3.48 7.18
CA ASP A 28 -10.07 -3.13 8.27
C ASP A 28 -8.70 -2.70 7.77
N TYR A 29 -8.19 -3.33 6.70
CA TYR A 29 -6.95 -2.90 6.07
C TYR A 29 -7.09 -1.46 5.55
N LEU A 30 -8.12 -1.18 4.74
CA LEU A 30 -8.33 0.15 4.16
C LEU A 30 -8.53 1.22 5.24
N LEU A 31 -9.25 0.88 6.31
CA LEU A 31 -9.45 1.76 7.45
C LEU A 31 -8.13 2.07 8.17
N GLN A 32 -7.31 1.05 8.48
CA GLN A 32 -6.02 1.25 9.14
C GLN A 32 -5.04 2.02 8.26
N THR A 33 -5.04 1.79 6.95
CA THR A 33 -4.25 2.60 6.01
C THR A 33 -4.71 4.05 6.01
N ALA A 34 -6.02 4.32 5.89
CA ALA A 34 -6.54 5.68 5.92
C ALA A 34 -6.27 6.44 7.24
N ILE A 35 -6.36 5.75 8.38
CA ILE A 35 -5.97 6.31 9.69
C ILE A 35 -4.48 6.66 9.70
N ARG A 36 -3.63 5.73 9.23
CA ARG A 36 -2.18 5.91 9.22
C ARG A 36 -1.72 7.02 8.29
N GLU A 37 -2.31 7.13 7.11
CA GLU A 37 -1.90 8.05 6.07
C GLU A 37 -2.41 9.47 6.32
N SER A 38 -3.66 9.64 6.78
CA SER A 38 -4.25 10.98 6.89
C SER A 38 -5.03 11.27 8.16
N SER A 39 -5.06 10.34 9.13
CA SER A 39 -5.99 10.40 10.27
C SER A 39 -7.45 10.54 9.81
N LEU A 40 -7.83 9.85 8.73
CA LEU A 40 -9.15 9.91 8.09
C LEU A 40 -9.52 11.28 7.47
N ASN A 41 -8.54 12.16 7.24
CA ASN A 41 -8.77 13.43 6.57
C ASN A 41 -8.69 13.26 5.03
N PRO A 42 -9.80 13.44 4.28
CA PRO A 42 -9.80 13.26 2.83
C PRO A 42 -9.11 14.39 2.07
N THR A 43 -8.81 15.52 2.71
CA THR A 43 -8.12 16.65 2.06
C THR A 43 -6.72 16.88 2.60
N ALA A 44 -6.16 15.91 3.35
CA ALA A 44 -4.80 15.98 3.88
C ALA A 44 -3.77 16.17 2.76
N LYS A 45 -2.80 17.07 2.98
CA LYS A 45 -1.70 17.35 2.05
C LYS A 45 -0.38 17.26 2.78
N ALA A 46 0.54 16.44 2.29
CA ALA A 46 1.89 16.39 2.81
C ALA A 46 2.64 17.69 2.45
N SER A 47 3.48 18.19 3.36
CA SER A 47 4.30 19.39 3.13
C SER A 47 5.59 19.11 2.36
N THR A 48 6.00 17.85 2.25
CA THR A 48 7.31 17.42 1.71
C THR A 48 7.21 16.57 0.45
N SER A 49 6.01 16.26 -0.02
CA SER A 49 5.77 15.43 -1.21
C SER A 49 4.51 15.86 -1.94
N SER A 50 4.21 15.20 -3.06
CA SER A 50 2.95 15.38 -3.79
C SER A 50 1.77 14.61 -3.19
N ALA A 51 1.94 13.99 -2.02
CA ALA A 51 0.92 13.16 -1.39
C ALA A 51 -0.33 13.97 -0.97
N VAL A 52 -1.49 13.51 -1.41
CA VAL A 52 -2.79 14.13 -1.12
C VAL A 52 -3.84 13.05 -0.82
N GLY A 53 -4.78 13.38 0.06
CA GLY A 53 -6.01 12.63 0.23
C GLY A 53 -5.98 11.62 1.36
N LEU A 54 -7.07 10.85 1.44
CA LEU A 54 -7.31 9.84 2.48
C LEU A 54 -6.19 8.79 2.58
N PHE A 55 -5.57 8.47 1.44
CA PHE A 55 -4.50 7.46 1.32
C PHE A 55 -3.15 8.07 0.90
N GLN A 56 -2.99 9.40 0.98
CA GLN A 56 -1.74 10.10 0.68
C GLN A 56 -1.10 9.71 -0.67
N PHE A 57 -1.92 9.60 -1.72
CA PHE A 57 -1.45 9.25 -3.06
C PHE A 57 -0.48 10.28 -3.62
N LEU A 58 0.70 9.82 -4.01
CA LEU A 58 1.63 10.58 -4.85
C LEU A 58 1.02 10.81 -6.23
N GLU A 59 1.42 11.90 -6.89
CA GLU A 59 0.96 12.24 -8.24
C GLU A 59 1.22 11.11 -9.25
N SER A 60 2.44 10.58 -9.30
CA SER A 60 2.81 9.53 -10.26
C SER A 60 1.99 8.26 -10.05
N THR A 61 1.88 7.80 -8.80
CA THR A 61 1.13 6.59 -8.45
C THR A 61 -0.37 6.78 -8.69
N TRP A 62 -0.91 7.96 -8.43
CA TRP A 62 -2.30 8.26 -8.74
C TRP A 62 -2.60 8.12 -10.23
N LEU A 63 -1.74 8.68 -11.09
CA LEU A 63 -1.92 8.61 -12.53
C LEU A 63 -1.77 7.19 -13.07
N GLU A 64 -0.79 6.43 -12.57
CA GLU A 64 -0.61 5.01 -12.89
C GLU A 64 -1.88 4.20 -12.54
N VAL A 65 -2.31 4.24 -11.28
CA VAL A 65 -3.47 3.45 -10.83
C VAL A 65 -4.76 3.91 -11.53
N MET A 66 -4.95 5.21 -11.74
CA MET A 66 -6.10 5.72 -12.50
C MET A 66 -6.08 5.23 -13.95
N LYS A 67 -4.90 5.18 -14.59
CA LYS A 67 -4.78 4.69 -15.96
C LYS A 67 -5.14 3.21 -16.06
N ASP A 68 -4.59 2.41 -15.15
CA ASP A 68 -4.69 0.95 -15.22
C ASP A 68 -6.03 0.42 -14.70
N GLU A 69 -6.51 0.96 -13.58
CA GLU A 69 -7.69 0.44 -12.87
C GLU A 69 -8.93 1.33 -13.06
N GLY A 70 -8.75 2.59 -13.48
CA GLY A 70 -9.85 3.52 -13.73
C GLY A 70 -10.96 2.94 -14.62
N PRO A 71 -10.65 2.34 -15.78
CA PRO A 71 -11.64 1.69 -16.64
C PRO A 71 -12.54 0.69 -15.91
N ARG A 72 -11.91 -0.24 -15.16
CA ARG A 72 -12.61 -1.29 -14.42
C ARG A 72 -13.49 -0.72 -13.30
N LEU A 73 -13.08 0.41 -12.71
CA LEU A 73 -13.75 1.07 -11.60
C LEU A 73 -14.82 2.08 -12.04
N GLY A 74 -14.99 2.32 -13.36
CA GLY A 74 -15.96 3.27 -13.90
C GLY A 74 -15.42 4.70 -14.10
N TYR A 75 -14.10 4.88 -14.07
CA TYR A 75 -13.38 6.15 -14.22
C TYR A 75 -12.70 6.29 -15.59
N GLN A 76 -13.24 5.65 -16.63
CA GLN A 76 -12.69 5.63 -17.99
C GLN A 76 -12.32 7.03 -18.50
N THR A 77 -13.21 8.01 -18.31
CA THR A 77 -12.99 9.40 -18.75
C THR A 77 -11.69 10.00 -18.21
N TYR A 78 -11.35 9.71 -16.95
CA TYR A 78 -10.10 10.19 -16.35
C TYR A 78 -8.89 9.37 -16.81
N ALA A 79 -9.06 8.06 -16.97
CA ALA A 79 -8.03 7.16 -17.48
C ALA A 79 -7.62 7.49 -18.94
N ASP A 80 -8.56 7.92 -19.77
CA ASP A 80 -8.32 8.30 -21.17
C ASP A 80 -7.48 9.57 -21.30
N ALA A 81 -7.58 10.48 -20.31
CA ALA A 81 -6.76 11.69 -20.27
C ALA A 81 -5.28 11.41 -19.93
N ILE A 82 -4.98 10.21 -19.43
CA ILE A 82 -3.64 9.82 -18.98
C ILE A 82 -2.95 9.04 -20.10
N THR A 83 -1.72 9.45 -20.42
CA THR A 83 -0.85 8.81 -21.42
C THR A 83 0.38 8.26 -20.73
N GLU A 84 0.76 7.03 -21.06
CA GLU A 84 2.05 6.46 -20.70
C GLU A 84 3.13 6.96 -21.68
N THR A 85 4.25 7.45 -21.16
CA THR A 85 5.40 7.88 -21.96
C THR A 85 6.23 6.67 -22.39
N ARG A 86 7.20 6.88 -23.29
CA ARG A 86 8.13 5.81 -23.68
C ARG A 86 9.01 5.31 -22.52
N ASP A 87 9.17 6.14 -21.49
CA ASP A 87 9.98 5.83 -20.32
C ASP A 87 9.16 5.12 -19.22
N GLY A 88 7.87 4.90 -19.44
CA GLY A 88 6.95 4.24 -18.49
C GLY A 88 6.34 5.21 -17.46
N ASP A 89 6.47 6.52 -17.65
CA ASP A 89 5.83 7.51 -16.78
C ASP A 89 4.39 7.80 -17.23
N PHE A 90 3.50 8.11 -16.29
CA PHE A 90 2.11 8.47 -16.58
C PHE A 90 1.93 9.98 -16.52
N VAL A 91 1.42 10.58 -17.60
CA VAL A 91 1.26 12.04 -17.72
C VAL A 91 -0.10 12.43 -18.28
N VAL A 92 -0.60 13.59 -17.86
CA VAL A 92 -1.76 14.27 -18.46
C VAL A 92 -1.25 15.51 -19.17
N LYS A 93 -1.49 15.61 -20.50
CA LYS A 93 -0.91 16.67 -21.34
C LYS A 93 -1.50 18.05 -21.08
N ASP A 94 -2.83 18.12 -20.92
CA ASP A 94 -3.53 19.37 -20.64
C ASP A 94 -3.41 19.71 -19.14
N PRO A 95 -2.82 20.87 -18.77
CA PRO A 95 -2.66 21.25 -17.36
C PRO A 95 -3.98 21.41 -16.58
N LYS A 96 -5.07 21.81 -17.24
CA LYS A 96 -6.38 21.95 -16.59
C LYS A 96 -6.96 20.58 -16.27
N ILE A 97 -6.94 19.67 -17.25
CA ILE A 97 -7.38 18.29 -17.05
C ILE A 97 -6.49 17.58 -16.02
N LYS A 98 -5.18 17.85 -16.04
CA LYS A 98 -4.26 17.33 -15.01
C LYS A 98 -4.68 17.78 -13.62
N ALA A 99 -5.00 19.05 -13.43
CA ALA A 99 -5.45 19.57 -12.14
C ALA A 99 -6.77 18.92 -11.70
N GLU A 100 -7.71 18.71 -12.61
CA GLU A 100 -8.97 18.01 -12.34
C GLU A 100 -8.72 16.56 -11.88
N VAL A 101 -7.96 15.79 -12.66
CA VAL A 101 -7.63 14.39 -12.35
C VAL A 101 -6.90 14.28 -11.02
N LEU A 102 -5.97 15.20 -10.71
CA LEU A 102 -5.23 15.18 -9.46
C LEU A 102 -6.05 15.64 -8.25
N LYS A 103 -7.08 16.46 -8.45
CA LYS A 103 -8.00 16.89 -7.39
C LYS A 103 -8.89 15.75 -6.90
N LEU A 104 -9.15 14.75 -7.74
CA LEU A 104 -9.92 13.55 -7.36
C LEU A 104 -9.28 12.76 -6.21
N ARG A 105 -8.00 12.98 -5.88
CA ARG A 105 -7.38 12.46 -4.65
C ARG A 105 -8.06 12.93 -3.37
N GLU A 106 -8.75 14.07 -3.43
CA GLU A 106 -9.51 14.62 -2.32
C GLU A 106 -10.95 14.04 -2.24
N ASP A 107 -11.40 13.31 -3.27
CA ASP A 107 -12.69 12.61 -3.26
C ASP A 107 -12.55 11.28 -2.50
N PRO A 108 -13.26 11.07 -1.37
CA PRO A 108 -13.10 9.87 -0.57
C PRO A 108 -13.42 8.58 -1.33
N GLN A 109 -14.43 8.59 -2.19
CA GLN A 109 -14.88 7.39 -2.90
C GLN A 109 -13.87 6.97 -3.95
N ILE A 110 -13.42 7.92 -4.79
CA ILE A 110 -12.42 7.63 -5.83
C ILE A 110 -11.09 7.26 -5.19
N ALA A 111 -10.67 7.98 -4.14
CA ALA A 111 -9.44 7.66 -3.43
C ALA A 111 -9.47 6.26 -2.79
N ALA A 112 -10.59 5.85 -2.20
CA ALA A 112 -10.74 4.51 -1.66
C ALA A 112 -10.76 3.42 -2.75
N ASP A 113 -11.49 3.65 -3.84
CA ASP A 113 -11.56 2.69 -4.96
C ASP A 113 -10.17 2.45 -5.56
N LEU A 114 -9.39 3.51 -5.80
CA LEU A 114 -8.01 3.39 -6.31
C LEU A 114 -7.06 2.79 -5.26
N ALA A 115 -7.20 3.11 -3.97
CA ALA A 115 -6.37 2.50 -2.93
C ALA A 115 -6.61 0.99 -2.80
N ALA A 116 -7.87 0.56 -2.88
CA ALA A 116 -8.23 -0.85 -2.88
C ALA A 116 -7.70 -1.56 -4.13
N ALA A 117 -7.83 -0.95 -5.31
CA ALA A 117 -7.30 -1.55 -6.54
C ALA A 117 -5.75 -1.62 -6.54
N PHE A 118 -5.08 -0.58 -6.06
CA PHE A 118 -3.62 -0.58 -5.89
C PHE A 118 -3.15 -1.66 -4.91
N THR A 119 -3.85 -1.83 -3.79
CA THR A 119 -3.57 -2.89 -2.81
C THR A 119 -3.74 -4.28 -3.42
N ARG A 120 -4.84 -4.50 -4.15
CA ARG A 120 -5.09 -5.72 -4.91
C ARG A 120 -3.94 -6.04 -5.86
N ASN A 121 -3.49 -5.06 -6.65
CA ASN A 121 -2.45 -5.27 -7.66
C ASN A 121 -1.09 -5.58 -7.01
N ASN A 122 -0.76 -4.88 -5.91
CA ASN A 122 0.42 -5.20 -5.11
C ASN A 122 0.34 -6.61 -4.50
N GLY A 123 -0.82 -7.00 -4.00
CA GLY A 123 -1.07 -8.33 -3.46
C GLY A 123 -0.87 -9.43 -4.49
N ALA A 124 -1.48 -9.27 -5.67
CA ALA A 124 -1.35 -10.21 -6.79
C ALA A 124 0.10 -10.33 -7.28
N TYR A 125 0.80 -9.19 -7.40
CA TYR A 125 2.22 -9.16 -7.78
C TYR A 125 3.08 -9.97 -6.81
N LEU A 126 2.98 -9.67 -5.51
CA LEU A 126 3.78 -10.34 -4.50
C LEU A 126 3.39 -11.81 -4.34
N HIS A 127 2.11 -12.15 -4.47
CA HIS A 127 1.67 -13.55 -4.51
C HIS A 127 2.34 -14.30 -5.67
N GLY A 128 2.36 -13.73 -6.87
CA GLY A 128 3.03 -14.31 -8.04
C GLY A 128 4.54 -14.51 -7.83
N LYS A 129 5.18 -13.68 -7.00
CA LYS A 129 6.62 -13.77 -6.70
C LYS A 129 6.96 -14.76 -5.59
N PHE A 130 6.13 -14.84 -4.54
CA PHE A 130 6.46 -15.55 -3.30
C PHE A 130 5.57 -16.78 -3.04
N GLY A 131 4.56 -17.03 -3.87
CA GLY A 131 3.69 -18.22 -3.78
C GLY A 131 2.77 -18.24 -2.55
N ARG A 132 2.67 -17.12 -1.82
CA ARG A 132 1.75 -16.93 -0.70
C ARG A 132 1.16 -15.53 -0.72
N MET A 133 -0.02 -15.39 -0.11
CA MET A 133 -0.62 -14.07 0.05
C MET A 133 0.25 -13.22 0.99
N PRO A 134 0.49 -11.93 0.66
CA PRO A 134 1.13 -11.02 1.59
C PRO A 134 0.20 -10.72 2.76
N SER A 135 0.77 -10.60 3.96
CA SER A 135 0.05 -10.09 5.13
C SER A 135 -0.32 -8.62 4.95
N ALA A 136 -1.25 -8.10 5.78
CA ALA A 136 -1.59 -6.68 5.81
C ALA A 136 -0.35 -5.76 5.97
N GLY A 137 0.61 -6.15 6.82
CA GLY A 137 1.86 -5.41 6.96
C GLY A 137 2.72 -5.42 5.70
N GLU A 138 2.77 -6.54 4.97
CA GLU A 138 3.52 -6.66 3.72
C GLU A 138 2.86 -5.92 2.56
N LEU A 139 1.52 -5.92 2.50
CA LEU A 139 0.76 -5.06 1.59
C LEU A 139 1.07 -3.59 1.84
N TYR A 140 1.20 -3.18 3.10
CA TYR A 140 1.63 -1.82 3.42
C TYR A 140 3.08 -1.54 3.01
N ILE A 141 3.99 -2.51 3.15
CA ILE A 141 5.36 -2.36 2.63
C ILE A 141 5.33 -2.13 1.11
N ALA A 142 4.47 -2.85 0.39
CA ALA A 142 4.28 -2.64 -1.04
C ALA A 142 3.64 -1.28 -1.36
N HIS A 143 2.71 -0.81 -0.54
CA HIS A 143 2.17 0.55 -0.66
C HIS A 143 3.27 1.61 -0.51
N PHE A 144 4.15 1.44 0.48
CA PHE A 144 5.20 2.40 0.82
C PHE A 144 6.40 2.36 -0.14
N LEU A 145 6.85 1.18 -0.56
CA LEU A 145 8.04 1.00 -1.41
C LEU A 145 7.72 0.80 -2.90
N GLY A 146 6.44 0.60 -3.24
CA GLY A 146 6.01 0.01 -4.51
C GLY A 146 6.22 -1.52 -4.54
N PRO A 147 5.56 -2.23 -5.48
CA PRO A 147 5.57 -3.69 -5.56
C PRO A 147 6.99 -4.26 -5.77
N LYS A 148 7.78 -3.66 -6.67
CA LYS A 148 9.18 -4.04 -6.91
C LYS A 148 10.09 -3.74 -5.72
N GLY A 149 9.81 -2.66 -4.98
CA GLY A 149 10.56 -2.30 -3.78
C GLY A 149 10.32 -3.29 -2.65
N ALA A 150 9.07 -3.72 -2.46
CA ALA A 150 8.71 -4.78 -1.52
C ALA A 150 9.33 -6.13 -1.90
N GLU A 151 9.27 -6.54 -3.17
CA GLU A 151 9.95 -7.76 -3.65
C GLU A 151 11.44 -7.72 -3.33
N ARG A 152 12.11 -6.59 -3.61
CA ARG A 152 13.52 -6.41 -3.30
C ARG A 152 13.78 -6.53 -1.80
N MET A 153 12.92 -5.94 -0.96
CA MET A 153 13.07 -5.99 0.50
C MET A 153 12.90 -7.42 1.02
N PHE A 154 11.90 -8.16 0.54
CA PHE A 154 11.63 -9.52 0.99
C PHE A 154 12.73 -10.48 0.52
N THR A 155 13.16 -10.36 -0.73
CA THR A 155 14.30 -11.13 -1.25
C THR A 155 15.57 -10.85 -0.45
N ALA A 156 15.84 -9.59 -0.17
CA ALA A 156 16.96 -9.17 0.69
C ALA A 156 16.83 -9.76 2.11
N GLY A 157 15.65 -9.73 2.70
CA GLY A 157 15.40 -10.29 4.03
C GLY A 157 15.55 -11.80 4.11
N LEU A 158 15.13 -12.54 3.07
CA LEU A 158 15.30 -13.98 2.97
C LEU A 158 16.77 -14.38 2.80
N ALA A 159 17.56 -13.56 2.09
CA ALA A 159 18.99 -13.81 1.88
C ALA A 159 19.83 -13.45 3.13
N ASN A 160 19.65 -12.24 3.66
CA ASN A 160 20.29 -11.77 4.88
C ASN A 160 19.44 -10.66 5.55
N PRO A 161 18.73 -10.97 6.64
CA PRO A 161 17.86 -10.00 7.31
C PRO A 161 18.61 -8.90 8.08
N ASP A 162 19.90 -9.08 8.36
CA ASP A 162 20.70 -8.18 9.18
C ASP A 162 21.59 -7.23 8.36
N GLN A 163 21.46 -7.27 7.02
CA GLN A 163 22.10 -6.27 6.16
C GLN A 163 21.44 -4.89 6.28
N VAL A 164 22.23 -3.84 6.06
CA VAL A 164 21.82 -2.44 6.23
C VAL A 164 20.81 -2.04 5.14
N ALA A 165 19.59 -1.71 5.55
CA ALA A 165 18.50 -1.39 4.62
C ALA A 165 18.80 -0.12 3.79
N ALA A 166 19.44 0.88 4.40
CA ALA A 166 19.78 2.14 3.73
C ALA A 166 20.76 1.96 2.56
N GLN A 167 21.58 0.90 2.55
CA GLN A 167 22.46 0.59 1.42
C GLN A 167 21.67 0.04 0.21
N LEU A 168 20.60 -0.71 0.48
CA LEU A 168 19.74 -1.26 -0.56
C LEU A 168 18.71 -0.24 -1.06
N PHE A 169 18.22 0.64 -0.18
CA PHE A 169 17.17 1.60 -0.48
C PHE A 169 17.62 3.05 -0.23
N PRO A 170 18.70 3.54 -0.88
CA PRO A 170 19.29 4.84 -0.54
C PRO A 170 18.34 6.02 -0.79
N LYS A 171 17.52 5.95 -1.85
CA LYS A 171 16.52 6.98 -2.16
C LYS A 171 15.45 7.05 -1.07
N GLN A 172 14.90 5.90 -0.68
CA GLN A 172 13.86 5.81 0.34
C GLN A 172 14.39 6.14 1.73
N ALA A 173 15.63 5.76 2.04
CA ALA A 173 16.30 6.09 3.29
C ALA A 173 16.53 7.60 3.43
N LYS A 174 16.93 8.28 2.34
CA LYS A 174 17.04 9.74 2.31
C LYS A 174 15.68 10.43 2.50
N ALA A 175 14.63 9.91 1.87
CA ALA A 175 13.29 10.49 1.95
C ALA A 175 12.60 10.21 3.31
N ASN A 176 12.94 9.09 3.97
CA ASN A 176 12.25 8.61 5.16
C ASN A 176 13.24 8.21 6.27
N PRO A 177 14.06 9.14 6.78
CA PRO A 177 15.13 8.81 7.71
C PRO A 177 14.61 8.15 9.01
N SER A 178 13.44 8.53 9.51
CA SER A 178 12.84 7.92 10.71
C SER A 178 12.44 6.44 10.56
N ILE A 179 12.28 5.96 9.32
CA ILE A 179 12.00 4.56 9.02
C ILE A 179 13.30 3.76 8.90
N PHE A 180 14.33 4.35 8.28
CA PHE A 180 15.58 3.67 7.93
C PHE A 180 16.70 3.85 8.96
N TYR A 181 16.56 4.74 9.93
CA TYR A 181 17.55 5.02 10.96
C TYR A 181 16.91 5.08 12.35
N ASP A 182 17.70 4.79 13.37
CA ASP A 182 17.37 4.89 14.79
C ASP A 182 18.54 5.56 15.51
N ASP A 183 18.34 6.76 16.07
CA ASP A 183 19.41 7.56 16.70
C ASP A 183 20.69 7.68 15.84
N GLY A 184 20.51 7.88 14.53
CA GLY A 184 21.60 7.99 13.55
C GLY A 184 22.21 6.67 13.11
N GLN A 185 21.86 5.54 13.73
CA GLN A 185 22.29 4.21 13.32
C GLN A 185 21.37 3.67 12.23
N ALA A 186 21.96 3.11 11.16
CA ALA A 186 21.19 2.56 10.05
C ALA A 186 20.51 1.25 10.46
N ARG A 187 19.20 1.15 10.21
CA ARG A 187 18.42 -0.04 10.49
C ARG A 187 18.71 -1.15 9.48
N THR A 188 18.65 -2.40 9.95
CA THR A 188 18.69 -3.59 9.10
C THR A 188 17.38 -3.80 8.35
N ILE A 189 17.36 -4.67 7.35
CA ILE A 189 16.13 -5.07 6.65
C ILE A 189 15.07 -5.56 7.65
N ARG A 190 15.45 -6.42 8.60
CA ARG A 190 14.56 -6.92 9.67
C ARG A 190 13.94 -5.79 10.49
N GLN A 191 14.74 -4.79 10.85
CA GLN A 191 14.29 -3.66 11.66
C GLN A 191 13.34 -2.75 10.88
N VAL A 192 13.64 -2.45 9.61
CA VAL A 192 12.75 -1.66 8.75
C VAL A 192 11.43 -2.40 8.51
N TYR A 193 11.49 -3.71 8.21
CA TYR A 193 10.30 -4.55 8.06
C TYR A 193 9.40 -4.45 9.29
N ARG A 194 9.96 -4.69 10.49
CA ARG A 194 9.22 -4.61 11.74
C ARG A 194 8.63 -3.22 11.98
N ALA A 195 9.36 -2.15 11.67
CA ALA A 195 8.87 -0.78 11.83
C ALA A 195 7.67 -0.48 10.93
N LEU A 196 7.66 -1.01 9.70
CA LEU A 196 6.57 -0.81 8.74
C LEU A 196 5.34 -1.67 9.08
N VAL A 197 5.54 -2.92 9.51
CA VAL A 197 4.47 -3.87 9.82
C VAL A 197 3.75 -3.55 11.13
N ARG A 198 4.46 -3.17 12.21
CA ARG A 198 3.87 -2.93 13.55
C ARG A 198 2.67 -1.97 13.55
N LYS A 199 2.62 -1.03 12.61
CA LYS A 199 1.55 -0.03 12.50
C LYS A 199 0.32 -0.52 11.72
N HIS A 200 0.34 -1.74 11.18
CA HIS A 200 -0.79 -2.38 10.48
C HIS A 200 -1.23 -3.70 11.14
N GLU A 201 -0.63 -4.07 12.27
CA GLU A 201 -1.05 -5.20 13.10
C GLU A 201 -2.14 -4.78 14.09
N GLY A 202 -3.33 -4.51 13.56
CA GLY A 202 -4.56 -4.40 14.35
C GLY A 202 -5.22 -5.79 14.53
N GLY A 203 -4.50 -6.76 15.10
CA GLY A 203 -5.05 -8.07 15.52
C GLY A 203 -5.02 -9.19 14.48
N GLY A 204 -3.93 -9.97 14.40
CA GLY A 204 -3.92 -11.23 13.64
C GLY A 204 -2.61 -12.02 13.70
N THR A 205 -2.74 -13.33 13.89
CA THR A 205 -1.70 -14.38 14.01
C THR A 205 -0.74 -14.54 12.82
N GLU A 206 -1.00 -13.90 11.68
CA GLU A 206 -0.26 -14.08 10.42
C GLU A 206 1.12 -13.43 10.41
N ALA A 207 1.29 -12.32 11.12
CA ALA A 207 2.60 -11.66 11.19
C ALA A 207 3.61 -12.43 12.04
N ALA A 208 3.13 -13.21 13.02
CA ALA A 208 3.97 -14.14 13.77
C ALA A 208 4.56 -15.20 12.83
N PHE A 209 3.79 -15.69 11.86
CA PHE A 209 4.26 -16.65 10.86
C PHE A 209 5.34 -16.06 9.94
N ALA A 210 5.14 -14.85 9.40
CA ALA A 210 6.15 -14.19 8.55
C ALA A 210 7.41 -13.78 9.32
N ALA A 211 7.27 -13.27 10.55
CA ALA A 211 8.38 -12.95 11.43
C ALA A 211 9.18 -14.19 11.84
N GLN A 212 8.51 -15.33 12.00
CA GLN A 212 9.12 -16.63 12.33
C GLN A 212 9.83 -17.26 11.12
N GLN A 213 9.30 -17.07 9.91
CA GLN A 213 9.95 -17.47 8.67
C GLN A 213 11.24 -16.68 8.41
N LEU A 214 11.26 -15.38 8.74
CA LEU A 214 12.46 -14.53 8.72
C LEU A 214 13.40 -14.77 9.91
N ALA A 215 13.00 -15.54 10.92
CA ALA A 215 13.81 -15.89 12.10
C ALA A 215 14.45 -17.28 12.04
N GLY A 216 14.22 -18.06 10.97
CA GLY A 216 14.96 -19.30 10.67
C GLY A 216 14.52 -20.57 11.42
N GLY A 217 13.28 -20.69 11.90
CA GLY A 217 12.76 -21.92 12.53
C GLY A 217 12.06 -22.89 11.56
N PRO A 218 12.07 -24.22 11.81
CA PRO A 218 11.34 -25.18 10.97
C PRO A 218 9.82 -25.01 11.19
N ALA A 219 9.07 -24.90 10.09
CA ALA A 219 7.62 -24.72 10.12
C ALA A 219 6.90 -26.08 10.24
N ALA A 220 5.97 -26.19 11.20
CA ALA A 220 4.84 -27.11 11.09
C ALA A 220 3.69 -26.37 10.37
N PRO A 221 2.88 -27.03 9.54
CA PRO A 221 1.76 -26.38 8.86
C PRO A 221 0.67 -26.05 9.89
N ALA A 222 0.39 -24.76 10.09
CA ALA A 222 -0.78 -24.31 10.83
C ALA A 222 -1.93 -23.98 9.87
N PRO A 223 -3.19 -24.32 10.21
CA PRO A 223 -4.33 -24.22 9.31
C PRO A 223 -4.74 -22.76 9.10
N LEU A 224 -5.15 -22.49 7.87
CA LEU A 224 -5.70 -21.23 7.39
C LEU A 224 -7.02 -20.91 8.12
N SER A 225 -7.13 -19.73 8.73
CA SER A 225 -8.40 -19.22 9.23
C SER A 225 -8.95 -18.20 8.25
N PHE A 226 -9.87 -18.68 7.41
CA PHE A 226 -10.57 -17.94 6.38
C PHE A 226 -11.81 -17.25 6.95
N GLY A 227 -11.96 -15.94 6.71
CA GLY A 227 -13.25 -15.26 6.78
C GLY A 227 -14.12 -15.61 5.56
N PRO A 228 -15.46 -15.55 5.66
CA PRO A 228 -16.35 -16.02 4.61
C PRO A 228 -16.34 -15.07 3.40
N GLY A 229 -15.69 -15.49 2.31
CA GLY A 229 -15.67 -14.79 1.03
C GLY A 229 -14.44 -14.98 0.14
N THR A 230 -13.53 -15.89 0.46
CA THR A 230 -12.27 -16.12 -0.27
C THR A 230 -12.45 -16.21 -1.79
N LYS A 231 -11.72 -15.38 -2.55
CA LYS A 231 -11.08 -15.76 -3.83
C LYS A 231 -9.99 -14.75 -4.28
N TRP A 232 -8.75 -15.23 -4.31
CA TRP A 232 -7.65 -14.83 -5.22
C TRP A 232 -7.03 -16.16 -5.68
N PRO A 233 -7.13 -16.62 -6.93
CA PRO A 233 -6.74 -15.98 -8.21
C PRO A 233 -7.87 -16.05 -9.29
N ASP A 234 -7.84 -15.36 -10.45
CA ASP A 234 -6.93 -15.57 -11.58
C ASP A 234 -6.16 -14.30 -12.01
N ALA A 235 -4.88 -14.49 -12.28
CA ALA A 235 -4.06 -13.58 -13.06
C ALA A 235 -3.87 -14.15 -14.48
N GLN A 236 -3.92 -13.26 -15.48
CA GLN A 236 -3.32 -13.28 -16.84
C GLN A 236 -4.30 -13.31 -18.04
N PRO A 237 -3.88 -12.84 -19.25
CA PRO A 237 -2.57 -12.25 -19.64
C PRO A 237 -2.73 -10.80 -20.20
N LEU A 238 -1.72 -9.94 -20.45
CA LEU A 238 -0.27 -10.01 -20.71
C LEU A 238 0.43 -8.84 -20.01
#